data_AF-A0A6J4M200-F1
#
_entry.id   AF-A0A6J4M200-F1
#
_cell.length_a   1.000
_cell.length_b   1.000
_cell.length_c   1.000
_cell.angle_alpha   90.00
_cell.angle_beta   90.00
_cell.angle_gamma   90.00
#
_symmetry.space_group_name_H-M   'P 1'
#
loop_
_entity.id
_entity.type
_entity.pdbx_description
1 polymer ?
#
loop_
_entity_poly.entity_id
_entity_poly.type
_entity_poly.pdbx_seq_one_letter_code
_entity_poly.pdbx_strand_id
1 'polypeptide(L)'
;MLANEEIPMSALAVSSERLTRPGRDERRAERRRLKSQDAVSRRLAELHAMGALLERAADVVGAGWVQGAWFTVATPGGKRDVTAYDLPMMVHRPVTGACLVGSIVEAAGGPVTARSQLVQRTLDLVGHVLREDPARPVQWCPGPRMRMLGVLELTRWNDAPGRTQEQVVGLLVAGRRAVDLQRDLCLAEHGELEAVASTGR
;
A
#
# COMPACT_ATOMS: atom_id res chain seq x y z
N MET A 1 -76.54 -9.83 42.55
CA MET A 1 -76.16 -8.54 41.92
C MET A 1 -74.79 -8.17 42.45
N LEU A 2 -73.75 -8.53 41.69
CA LEU A 2 -72.35 -8.21 42.01
C LEU A 2 -71.98 -6.96 41.20
N ALA A 3 -71.53 -5.92 41.87
CA ALA A 3 -71.04 -4.70 41.24
C ALA A 3 -69.61 -4.94 40.72
N ASN A 4 -69.43 -4.78 39.41
CA ASN A 4 -68.14 -4.70 38.75
C ASN A 4 -67.49 -3.36 39.11
N GLU A 5 -66.36 -3.38 39.81
CA GLU A 5 -65.44 -2.23 39.87
C GLU A 5 -64.35 -2.41 38.81
N GLU A 6 -64.24 -1.41 37.94
CA GLU A 6 -63.32 -1.35 36.82
C GLU A 6 -61.87 -1.15 37.31
N ILE A 7 -60.98 -1.99 36.81
CA ILE A 7 -59.52 -1.88 36.99
C ILE A 7 -59.03 -0.69 36.16
N PRO A 8 -58.37 0.34 36.73
CA PRO A 8 -57.73 1.35 35.92
C PRO A 8 -56.44 0.80 35.32
N MET A 9 -56.48 0.53 34.01
CA MET A 9 -55.32 0.45 33.12
C MET A 9 -54.56 1.77 33.14
N SER A 10 -53.57 1.89 34.02
CA SER A 10 -52.51 2.91 33.91
C SER A 10 -51.15 2.25 34.00
N ALA A 11 -50.91 1.31 33.09
CA ALA A 11 -49.58 0.85 32.74
C ALA A 11 -49.42 1.15 31.25
N LEU A 12 -48.60 2.16 30.97
CA LEU A 12 -47.77 2.36 29.79
C LEU A 12 -47.42 3.86 29.76
N ALA A 13 -46.59 4.27 30.71
CA ALA A 13 -45.68 5.37 30.47
C ALA A 13 -44.76 4.93 29.32
N VAL A 14 -45.23 5.13 28.09
CA VAL A 14 -44.38 5.13 26.90
C VAL A 14 -43.47 6.33 27.09
N SER A 15 -42.38 6.09 27.80
CA SER A 15 -41.20 6.94 27.79
C SER A 15 -40.67 6.86 26.37
N SER A 16 -41.28 7.66 25.50
CA SER A 16 -40.77 7.95 24.17
C SER A 16 -39.45 8.65 24.40
N GLU A 17 -38.36 7.87 24.40
CA GLU A 17 -37.03 8.35 24.09
C GLU A 17 -37.15 9.10 22.77
N ARG A 18 -37.37 10.41 22.85
CA ARG A 18 -37.16 11.30 21.73
C ARG A 18 -35.70 11.14 21.37
N LEU A 19 -35.43 10.31 20.38
CA LEU A 19 -34.17 10.32 19.63
C LEU A 19 -34.01 11.75 19.11
N THR A 20 -33.36 12.58 19.91
CA THR A 20 -33.04 13.95 19.57
C THR A 20 -32.18 13.89 18.33
N ARG A 21 -32.69 14.45 17.22
CA ARG A 21 -31.94 14.50 15.98
C ARG A 21 -30.63 15.24 16.27
N PRO A 22 -29.46 14.63 16.01
CA PRO A 22 -28.19 15.19 16.39
C PRO A 22 -28.03 16.58 15.79
N GLY A 23 -27.47 17.53 16.56
CA GLY A 23 -27.29 18.91 16.15
C GLY A 23 -26.43 19.04 14.87
N ARG A 24 -26.45 20.22 14.24
CA ARG A 24 -25.62 20.47 13.04
C ARG A 24 -24.13 20.24 13.34
N ASP A 25 -23.69 20.62 14.54
CA ASP A 25 -22.30 20.53 14.98
C ASP A 25 -21.90 19.09 15.29
N GLU A 26 -22.77 18.31 15.95
CA GLU A 26 -22.57 16.86 16.18
C GLU A 26 -22.44 16.11 14.85
N ARG A 27 -23.33 16.38 13.88
CA ARG A 27 -23.23 15.80 12.53
C ARG A 27 -21.97 16.22 11.78
N ARG A 28 -21.40 17.41 12.07
CA ARG A 28 -20.15 17.87 11.46
C ARG A 28 -18.94 17.20 12.12
N ALA A 29 -18.95 17.08 13.45
CA ALA A 29 -17.94 16.36 14.21
C ALA A 29 -17.89 14.88 13.79
N GLU A 30 -19.04 14.23 13.68
CA GLU A 30 -19.13 12.83 13.28
C GLU A 30 -18.63 12.60 11.85
N ARG A 31 -19.00 13.49 10.91
CA ARG A 31 -18.45 13.42 9.54
C ARG A 31 -16.93 13.58 9.49
N ARG A 32 -16.35 14.42 10.35
CA ARG A 32 -14.89 14.58 10.43
C ARG A 32 -14.25 13.32 11.00
N ARG A 33 -14.84 12.72 12.03
CA ARG A 33 -14.40 11.46 12.63
C ARG A 33 -14.38 10.34 11.58
N LEU A 34 -15.50 10.11 10.89
CA LEU A 34 -15.60 9.10 9.84
C LEU A 34 -14.60 9.34 8.71
N LYS A 35 -14.46 10.60 8.23
CA LYS A 35 -13.48 10.94 7.20
C LYS A 35 -12.03 10.67 7.65
N SER A 36 -11.73 10.90 8.92
CA SER A 36 -10.42 10.57 9.50
C SER A 36 -10.18 9.06 9.52
N GLN A 37 -11.18 8.28 9.94
CA GLN A 37 -11.11 6.82 9.96
C GLN A 37 -10.98 6.23 8.55
N ASP A 38 -11.70 6.77 7.56
CA ASP A 38 -11.57 6.37 6.16
C ASP A 38 -10.16 6.67 5.62
N ALA A 39 -9.59 7.82 5.99
CA ALA A 39 -8.25 8.20 5.55
C ALA A 39 -7.18 7.23 6.10
N VAL A 40 -7.27 6.86 7.38
CA VAL A 40 -6.39 5.87 8.01
C VAL A 40 -6.59 4.49 7.39
N SER A 41 -7.83 4.04 7.24
CA SER A 41 -8.14 2.73 6.65
C SER A 41 -7.60 2.61 5.22
N ARG A 42 -7.78 3.67 4.41
CA ARG A 42 -7.21 3.74 3.06
C ARG A 42 -5.69 3.66 3.06
N ARG A 43 -5.04 4.32 4.01
CA ARG A 43 -3.59 4.32 4.14
C ARG A 43 -3.04 2.95 4.54
N LEU A 44 -3.69 2.29 5.49
CA LEU A 44 -3.32 0.94 5.91
C LEU A 44 -3.53 -0.08 4.77
N ALA A 45 -4.62 0.05 4.01
CA ALA A 45 -4.86 -0.78 2.83
C ALA A 45 -3.80 -0.59 1.75
N GLU A 46 -3.37 0.66 1.49
CA GLU A 46 -2.28 0.96 0.56
C GLU A 46 -0.97 0.30 1.02
N LEU A 47 -0.61 0.44 2.30
CA LEU A 47 0.59 -0.18 2.88
C LEU A 47 0.54 -1.71 2.80
N HIS A 48 -0.60 -2.33 3.14
CA HIS A 48 -0.78 -3.78 3.00
C HIS A 48 -0.57 -4.23 1.55
N ALA A 49 -1.15 -3.53 0.58
CA ALA A 49 -0.98 -3.83 -0.84
C ALA A 49 0.49 -3.71 -1.28
N MET A 50 1.21 -2.71 -0.78
CA MET A 50 2.65 -2.54 -1.05
C MET A 50 3.48 -3.69 -0.46
N GLY A 51 3.19 -4.11 0.77
CA GLY A 51 3.88 -5.24 1.41
C GLY A 51 3.71 -6.54 0.63
N ALA A 52 2.46 -6.85 0.23
CA ALA A 52 2.16 -8.02 -0.60
C ALA A 52 2.81 -7.93 -1.99
N LEU A 53 2.92 -6.73 -2.56
CA LEU A 53 3.59 -6.52 -3.84
C LEU A 53 5.10 -6.79 -3.75
N LEU A 54 5.76 -6.33 -2.68
CA LEU A 54 7.18 -6.55 -2.45
C LEU A 54 7.53 -8.02 -2.23
N GLU A 55 6.66 -8.76 -1.53
CA GLU A 55 6.79 -10.21 -1.36
C GLU A 55 6.74 -10.94 -2.71
N ARG A 56 5.72 -10.67 -3.52
CA ARG A 56 5.63 -11.25 -4.88
C ARG A 56 6.79 -10.81 -5.78
N ALA A 57 7.26 -9.57 -5.66
CA ALA A 57 8.42 -9.10 -6.42
C ALA A 57 9.70 -9.86 -6.03
N ALA A 58 9.86 -10.20 -4.74
CA ALA A 58 10.97 -11.02 -4.27
C ALA A 58 10.91 -12.43 -4.87
N ASP A 59 9.72 -13.02 -4.99
CA ASP A 59 9.52 -14.31 -5.66
C ASP A 59 9.90 -14.25 -7.15
N VAL A 60 9.52 -13.16 -7.85
CA VAL A 60 9.88 -12.95 -9.26
C VAL A 60 11.39 -12.88 -9.45
N VAL A 61 12.09 -12.10 -8.61
CA VAL A 61 13.57 -12.04 -8.63
C VAL A 61 14.18 -13.38 -8.25
N GLY A 62 13.58 -14.08 -7.27
CA GLY A 62 13.96 -15.41 -6.82
C GLY A 62 13.94 -16.45 -7.93
N ALA A 63 12.91 -16.39 -8.80
CA ALA A 63 12.75 -17.29 -9.94
C ALA A 63 13.72 -16.97 -11.10
N GLY A 64 14.10 -15.71 -11.25
CA GLY A 64 15.08 -15.29 -12.23
C GLY A 64 15.43 -13.81 -12.09
N TRP A 65 16.70 -13.52 -11.85
CA TRP A 65 17.22 -12.17 -11.81
C TRP A 65 18.02 -11.84 -13.07
N VAL A 66 17.88 -10.61 -13.57
CA VAL A 66 18.61 -10.12 -14.74
C VAL A 66 19.21 -8.73 -14.49
N GLN A 67 20.35 -8.49 -15.14
CA GLN A 67 21.02 -7.20 -15.22
C GLN A 67 21.02 -6.69 -16.66
N GLY A 68 20.99 -5.37 -16.84
CA GLY A 68 21.04 -4.72 -18.16
C GLY A 68 19.76 -4.89 -19.00
N ALA A 69 18.72 -5.50 -18.43
CA ALA A 69 17.40 -5.66 -19.04
C ALA A 69 16.31 -5.48 -17.98
N TRP A 70 15.08 -5.21 -18.41
CA TRP A 70 13.95 -5.14 -17.48
C TRP A 70 13.38 -6.53 -17.20
N PHE A 71 13.30 -7.36 -18.24
CA PHE A 71 12.69 -8.68 -18.19
C PHE A 71 13.47 -9.66 -19.07
N THR A 72 13.36 -10.94 -18.74
CA THR A 72 13.73 -12.06 -19.60
C THR A 72 12.47 -12.87 -19.87
N VAL A 73 12.08 -13.01 -21.14
CA VAL A 73 10.88 -13.76 -21.55
C VAL A 73 11.24 -15.07 -22.22
N ALA A 74 10.38 -16.08 -22.06
CA ALA A 74 10.49 -17.29 -22.87
C ALA A 74 10.02 -17.03 -24.32
N THR A 75 10.72 -17.62 -25.26
CA THR A 75 10.44 -17.56 -26.69
C THR A 75 10.57 -18.96 -27.30
N PRO A 76 10.00 -19.23 -28.48
CA PRO A 76 10.21 -20.51 -29.16
C PRO A 76 11.68 -20.88 -29.39
N GLY A 77 12.57 -19.87 -29.49
CA GLY A 77 14.01 -20.05 -29.68
C GLY A 77 14.84 -20.03 -28.38
N GLY A 78 14.20 -20.08 -27.20
CA GLY A 78 14.88 -19.98 -25.90
C GLY A 78 14.51 -18.71 -25.15
N LYS A 79 15.44 -18.15 -24.35
CA LYS A 79 15.19 -16.94 -23.55
C LYS A 79 15.64 -15.69 -24.30
N ARG A 80 14.91 -14.58 -24.11
CA ARG A 80 15.28 -13.27 -24.65
C ARG A 80 15.13 -12.19 -23.60
N ASP A 81 16.17 -11.37 -23.48
CA ASP A 81 16.15 -10.18 -22.65
C ASP A 81 15.43 -9.03 -23.37
N VAL A 82 14.65 -8.30 -22.59
CA VAL A 82 13.74 -7.26 -23.05
C VAL A 82 14.03 -5.99 -22.26
N THR A 83 14.32 -4.92 -22.98
CA THR A 83 14.50 -3.59 -22.40
C THR A 83 13.19 -2.81 -22.40
N ALA A 84 13.17 -1.63 -21.79
CA ALA A 84 11.99 -0.75 -21.81
C ALA A 84 11.53 -0.37 -23.25
N TYR A 85 12.41 -0.44 -24.24
CA TYR A 85 12.08 -0.18 -25.65
C TYR A 85 11.31 -1.33 -26.30
N ASP A 86 11.47 -2.55 -25.80
CA ASP A 86 10.95 -3.78 -26.39
C ASP A 86 9.70 -4.31 -25.67
N LEU A 87 9.11 -3.53 -24.75
CA LEU A 87 7.94 -3.92 -23.95
C LEU A 87 6.75 -4.46 -24.77
N PRO A 88 6.43 -3.93 -25.98
CA PRO A 88 5.37 -4.52 -26.80
C PRO A 88 5.62 -6.00 -27.17
N MET A 89 6.87 -6.47 -27.16
CA MET A 89 7.21 -7.87 -27.46
C MET A 89 6.90 -8.84 -26.32
N MET A 90 6.65 -8.34 -25.11
CA MET A 90 6.29 -9.17 -23.95
C MET A 90 4.84 -9.63 -23.95
N VAL A 91 3.99 -9.01 -24.77
CA VAL A 91 2.56 -9.29 -24.78
C VAL A 91 2.34 -10.78 -25.07
N HIS A 92 1.74 -11.47 -24.09
CA HIS A 92 1.49 -12.93 -24.07
C HIS A 92 2.71 -13.85 -23.90
N ARG A 93 3.85 -13.35 -23.43
CA ARG A 93 5.03 -14.20 -23.15
C ARG A 93 5.27 -14.33 -21.64
N PRO A 94 5.55 -15.54 -21.14
CA PRO A 94 5.83 -15.71 -19.72
C PRO A 94 7.18 -15.08 -19.37
N VAL A 95 7.17 -14.25 -18.34
CA VAL A 95 8.39 -13.68 -17.75
C VAL A 95 9.09 -14.79 -16.95
N THR A 96 10.36 -15.00 -17.27
CA THR A 96 11.24 -16.00 -16.65
C THR A 96 12.33 -15.37 -15.78
N GLY A 97 12.42 -14.04 -15.80
CA GLY A 97 13.26 -13.28 -14.90
C GLY A 97 13.03 -11.78 -15.05
N ALA A 98 13.39 -11.01 -14.04
CA ALA A 98 13.26 -9.57 -14.04
C ALA A 98 14.36 -8.89 -13.20
N CYS A 99 14.66 -7.64 -13.54
CA CYS A 99 15.48 -6.79 -12.68
C CYS A 99 14.66 -6.30 -11.48
N LEU A 100 15.28 -5.58 -10.54
CA LEU A 100 14.59 -5.00 -9.38
C LEU A 100 13.33 -4.19 -9.73
N VAL A 101 13.41 -3.30 -10.73
CA VAL A 101 12.27 -2.47 -11.14
C VAL A 101 11.25 -3.32 -11.89
N GLY A 102 11.73 -4.18 -12.79
CA GLY A 102 10.89 -5.10 -13.57
C GLY A 102 10.09 -6.03 -12.68
N SER A 103 10.65 -6.56 -11.60
CA SER A 103 9.96 -7.50 -10.71
C SER A 103 8.79 -6.87 -9.97
N ILE A 104 8.92 -5.61 -9.53
CA ILE A 104 7.82 -4.83 -8.92
C ILE A 104 6.71 -4.60 -9.94
N VAL A 105 7.08 -4.29 -11.19
CA VAL A 105 6.10 -4.08 -12.28
C VAL A 105 5.41 -5.40 -12.65
N GLU A 106 6.16 -6.49 -12.77
CA GLU A 106 5.61 -7.82 -13.07
C GLU A 106 4.67 -8.30 -11.98
N ALA A 107 5.09 -8.22 -10.72
CA ALA A 107 4.29 -8.62 -9.56
C ALA A 107 3.00 -7.80 -9.37
N ALA A 108 2.90 -6.63 -10.03
CA ALA A 108 1.72 -5.79 -10.08
C ALA A 108 0.78 -6.10 -11.26
N GLY A 109 1.15 -7.01 -12.16
CA GLY A 109 0.39 -7.36 -13.36
C GLY A 109 1.04 -6.90 -14.67
N GLY A 110 2.35 -6.63 -14.66
CA GLY A 110 3.14 -6.36 -15.85
C GLY A 110 3.17 -4.88 -16.27
N PRO A 111 3.78 -4.58 -17.44
CA PRO A 111 4.14 -3.22 -17.87
C PRO A 111 2.98 -2.20 -17.91
N VAL A 112 1.75 -2.66 -18.15
CA VAL A 112 0.55 -1.80 -18.16
C VAL A 112 0.28 -1.15 -16.80
N THR A 113 0.75 -1.76 -15.71
CA THR A 113 0.56 -1.29 -14.33
C THR A 113 1.71 -0.41 -13.85
N ALA A 114 2.77 -0.23 -14.65
CA ALA A 114 4.00 0.46 -14.24
C ALA A 114 3.75 1.89 -13.71
N ARG A 115 2.72 2.56 -14.24
CA ARG A 115 2.33 3.92 -13.84
C ARG A 115 1.25 3.97 -12.75
N SER A 116 0.79 2.83 -12.26
CA SER A 116 -0.19 2.77 -11.18
C SER A 116 0.37 3.39 -9.90
N GLN A 117 -0.51 3.95 -9.07
CA GLN A 117 -0.10 4.54 -7.79
C GLN A 117 0.61 3.52 -6.90
N LEU A 118 0.12 2.28 -6.85
CA LEU A 118 0.71 1.21 -6.05
C LEU A 118 2.17 0.93 -6.46
N VAL A 119 2.44 0.76 -7.76
CA VAL A 119 3.81 0.53 -8.25
C VAL A 119 4.70 1.73 -7.95
N GLN A 120 4.24 2.94 -8.25
CA GLN A 120 5.03 4.16 -8.05
C GLN A 120 5.36 4.39 -6.57
N ARG A 121 4.41 4.15 -5.66
CA ARG A 121 4.63 4.22 -4.20
C ARG A 121 5.58 3.15 -3.70
N THR A 122 5.49 1.95 -4.27
CA THR A 122 6.40 0.84 -3.92
C THR A 122 7.83 1.15 -4.35
N LEU A 123 8.01 1.71 -5.55
CA LEU A 123 9.31 2.18 -6.04
C LEU A 123 9.86 3.34 -5.19
N ASP A 124 9.01 4.29 -4.80
CA ASP A 124 9.40 5.38 -3.88
C ASP A 124 9.93 4.81 -2.55
N LEU A 125 9.23 3.82 -1.98
CA LEU A 125 9.64 3.17 -0.73
C LEU A 125 10.94 2.38 -0.88
N VAL A 126 11.11 1.59 -1.95
CA VAL A 126 12.35 0.84 -2.18
C VAL A 126 13.52 1.80 -2.40
N GLY A 127 13.31 2.90 -3.12
CA GLY A 127 14.29 3.96 -3.27
C GLY A 127 14.66 4.62 -1.94
N HIS A 128 13.69 4.84 -1.05
CA HIS A 128 13.96 5.33 0.31
C HIS A 128 14.84 4.34 1.09
N VAL A 129 14.44 3.06 1.16
CA VAL A 129 15.20 2.01 1.87
C VAL A 129 16.61 1.83 1.31
N LEU A 130 16.80 2.08 0.01
CA LEU A 130 18.12 2.02 -0.61
C LEU A 130 19.07 3.13 -0.12
N ARG A 131 18.55 4.34 0.12
CA ARG A 131 19.34 5.54 0.44
C ARG A 131 19.41 5.88 1.92
N GLU A 132 18.37 5.51 2.65
CA GLU A 132 18.14 5.93 4.03
C GLU A 132 18.05 4.73 4.97
N ASP A 133 18.14 5.01 6.26
CA ASP A 133 17.83 4.04 7.30
C ASP A 133 16.37 3.55 7.15
N PRO A 134 16.13 2.23 7.01
CA PRO A 134 14.78 1.67 6.95
C PRO A 134 13.90 2.01 8.16
N ALA A 135 14.49 2.39 9.30
CA ALA A 135 13.80 2.83 10.50
C ALA A 135 13.21 4.26 10.40
N ARG A 136 13.58 5.04 9.39
CA ARG A 136 13.07 6.40 9.21
C ARG A 136 11.73 6.43 8.47
N PRO A 137 10.84 7.38 8.80
CA PRO A 137 9.62 7.64 8.01
C PRO A 137 9.95 7.82 6.52
N VAL A 138 9.16 7.17 5.66
CA VAL A 138 9.41 7.19 4.21
C VAL A 138 9.14 8.58 3.65
N GLN A 139 10.14 9.14 2.99
CA GLN A 139 9.99 10.40 2.26
C GLN A 139 9.42 10.12 0.87
N TRP A 140 8.11 10.27 0.74
CA TRP A 140 7.42 10.02 -0.51
C TRP A 140 7.84 11.00 -1.61
N CYS A 141 8.13 10.48 -2.79
CA CYS A 141 8.58 11.30 -3.90
C CYS A 141 7.48 12.31 -4.34
N PRO A 142 7.82 13.62 -4.44
CA PRO A 142 6.82 14.67 -4.59
C PRO A 142 6.26 14.82 -6.01
N GLY A 143 6.93 14.30 -7.05
CA GLY A 143 6.46 14.50 -8.43
C GLY A 143 7.02 13.55 -9.48
N PRO A 144 6.40 13.49 -10.68
CA PRO A 144 6.71 12.49 -11.70
C PRO A 144 8.16 12.48 -12.20
N ARG A 145 8.79 13.66 -12.35
CA ARG A 145 10.19 13.76 -12.80
C ARG A 145 11.15 13.13 -11.80
N MET A 146 10.95 13.39 -10.50
CA MET A 146 11.77 12.82 -9.44
C MET A 146 11.59 11.30 -9.34
N ARG A 147 10.38 10.78 -9.64
CA ARG A 147 10.15 9.33 -9.71
C ARG A 147 10.94 8.67 -10.83
N MET A 148 11.03 9.31 -12.00
CA MET A 148 11.86 8.80 -13.10
C MET A 148 13.34 8.72 -12.70
N LEU A 149 13.86 9.74 -12.02
CA LEU A 149 15.24 9.71 -11.51
C LEU A 149 15.44 8.58 -10.49
N GLY A 150 14.48 8.36 -9.59
CA GLY A 150 14.52 7.24 -8.65
C GLY A 150 14.53 5.88 -9.36
N VAL A 151 13.73 5.70 -10.42
CA VAL A 151 13.74 4.47 -11.24
C VAL A 151 15.10 4.25 -11.92
N LEU A 152 15.73 5.31 -12.43
CA LEU A 152 17.06 5.23 -13.03
C LEU A 152 18.13 4.85 -11.98
N GLU A 153 18.04 5.40 -10.78
CA GLU A 153 18.93 5.06 -9.67
C GLU A 153 18.78 3.59 -9.26
N LEU A 154 17.55 3.10 -9.10
CA LEU A 154 17.28 1.69 -8.80
C LEU A 154 17.81 0.76 -9.91
N THR A 155 17.61 1.13 -11.17
CA THR A 155 18.15 0.38 -12.32
C THR A 155 19.68 0.35 -12.28
N ARG A 156 20.33 1.50 -12.06
CA ARG A 156 21.78 1.59 -11.95
C ARG A 156 22.33 0.77 -10.78
N TRP A 157 21.64 0.76 -9.64
CA TRP A 157 22.03 -0.04 -8.49
C TRP A 157 21.90 -1.55 -8.77
N ASN A 158 20.83 -1.97 -9.46
CA ASN A 158 20.64 -3.36 -9.92
C ASN A 158 21.72 -3.79 -10.90
N ASP A 159 22.08 -2.92 -11.84
CA ASP A 159 23.03 -3.22 -12.91
C ASP A 159 24.50 -2.99 -12.53
N ALA A 160 24.77 -2.64 -11.26
CA ALA A 160 26.12 -2.44 -10.78
C ALA A 160 26.96 -3.73 -10.89
N PRO A 161 28.23 -3.65 -11.32
CA PRO A 161 29.12 -4.82 -11.33
C PRO A 161 29.24 -5.44 -9.94
N GLY A 162 29.16 -6.77 -9.87
CA GLY A 162 29.20 -7.51 -8.60
C GLY A 162 27.90 -7.48 -7.79
N ARG A 163 26.81 -6.89 -8.33
CA ARG A 163 25.47 -7.11 -7.77
C ARG A 163 25.12 -8.60 -7.83
N THR A 164 24.34 -9.05 -6.87
CA THR A 164 23.84 -10.43 -6.78
C THR A 164 22.32 -10.45 -6.64
N GLN A 165 21.72 -11.57 -7.01
CA GLN A 165 20.29 -11.82 -6.84
C GLN A 165 19.88 -11.69 -5.36
N GLU A 166 20.69 -12.24 -4.47
CA GLU A 166 20.45 -12.23 -3.01
C GLU A 166 20.39 -10.81 -2.46
N GLN A 167 21.23 -9.90 -2.97
CA GLN A 167 21.18 -8.49 -2.58
C GLN A 167 19.90 -7.80 -3.05
N VAL A 168 19.42 -8.11 -4.26
CA VAL A 168 18.17 -7.56 -4.79
C VAL A 168 16.96 -8.07 -3.99
N VAL A 169 16.91 -9.37 -3.71
CA VAL A 169 15.91 -9.98 -2.82
C VAL A 169 15.98 -9.35 -1.42
N GLY A 170 17.19 -9.19 -0.88
CA GLY A 170 17.42 -8.57 0.43
C GLY A 170 16.87 -7.15 0.51
N LEU A 171 17.03 -6.35 -0.55
CA LEU A 171 16.45 -5.01 -0.63
C LEU A 171 14.91 -5.03 -0.64
N LEU A 172 14.28 -5.95 -1.37
CA LEU A 172 12.83 -6.11 -1.40
C LEU A 172 12.27 -6.54 -0.03
N VAL A 173 12.97 -7.46 0.65
CA VAL A 173 12.65 -7.88 2.02
C VAL A 173 12.80 -6.73 3.01
N ALA A 174 13.86 -5.91 2.88
CA ALA A 174 14.02 -4.69 3.68
C ALA A 174 12.88 -3.70 3.41
N GLY A 175 12.46 -3.56 2.15
CA GLY A 175 11.27 -2.79 1.76
C GLY A 175 10.01 -3.25 2.49
N ARG A 176 9.76 -4.57 2.54
CA ARG A 176 8.62 -5.13 3.27
C ARG A 176 8.66 -4.78 4.76
N ARG A 177 9.83 -4.88 5.40
CA ARG A 177 10.00 -4.48 6.81
C ARG A 177 9.72 -2.98 7.02
N ALA A 178 10.15 -2.14 6.08
CA ALA A 178 9.83 -0.71 6.14
C ALA A 178 8.32 -0.45 6.00
N VAL A 179 7.59 -1.24 5.20
CA VAL A 179 6.12 -1.18 5.14
C VAL A 179 5.49 -1.48 6.50
N ASP A 180 5.94 -2.53 7.19
CA ASP A 180 5.44 -2.87 8.52
C ASP A 180 5.68 -1.74 9.51
N LEU A 181 6.87 -1.12 9.48
CA LEU A 181 7.15 0.05 10.31
C LEU A 181 6.24 1.24 9.98
N GLN A 182 6.02 1.54 8.69
CA GLN A 182 5.10 2.63 8.30
C GLN A 182 3.67 2.35 8.75
N ARG A 183 3.25 1.08 8.80
CA ARG A 183 1.93 0.69 9.33
C ARG A 183 1.86 0.98 10.82
N ASP A 184 2.88 0.59 11.58
CA ASP A 184 2.91 0.78 13.03
C ASP A 184 2.94 2.28 13.39
N LEU A 185 3.69 3.09 12.65
CA LEU A 185 3.66 4.57 12.77
C LEU A 185 2.28 5.15 12.46
N CYS A 186 1.63 4.69 11.39
CA CYS A 186 0.28 5.15 11.01
C CYS A 186 -0.76 4.84 12.09
N LEU A 187 -0.65 3.69 12.77
CA LEU A 187 -1.53 3.31 13.87
C LEU A 187 -1.25 4.14 15.12
N ALA A 188 0.02 4.40 15.45
CA ALA A 188 0.41 5.23 16.58
C ALA A 188 -0.10 6.67 16.44
N GLU A 189 0.13 7.30 15.28
CA GLU A 189 -0.37 8.65 14.98
C GLU A 189 -1.90 8.73 15.11
N HIS A 190 -2.62 7.70 14.66
CA HIS A 190 -4.08 7.67 14.79
C HIS A 190 -4.53 7.53 16.25
N GLY A 191 -3.88 6.68 17.05
CA GLY A 191 -4.19 6.51 18.47
C GLY A 191 -3.97 7.79 19.27
N GLU A 192 -2.90 8.53 18.99
CA GLU A 192 -2.63 9.84 19.60
C GLU A 192 -3.73 10.86 19.25
N LEU A 193 -4.17 10.91 17.99
CA LEU A 193 -5.25 11.81 17.56
C LEU A 193 -6.59 11.48 18.22
N GLU A 194 -6.91 10.20 18.42
CA GLU A 194 -8.13 9.80 19.13
C GLU A 194 -8.06 10.12 20.63
N ALA A 195 -6.88 9.98 21.26
CA ALA A 195 -6.67 10.33 22.67
C ALA A 195 -6.76 11.85 22.93
N VAL A 196 -6.24 12.68 22.03
CA VAL A 196 -6.39 14.14 22.11
C VAL A 196 -7.86 14.55 21.93
N ALA A 197 -8.59 13.89 21.03
CA ALA A 197 -10.01 14.17 20.81
C ALA A 197 -10.92 13.69 21.96
N SER A 198 -10.51 12.70 22.76
CA SER A 198 -11.25 12.21 23.92
C SER A 198 -11.00 13.04 25.19
N THR A 199 -9.81 13.62 25.34
CA THR A 199 -9.42 14.41 26.53
C THR A 199 -9.92 15.86 26.47
N GLY A 200 -10.28 16.38 25.30
CA GLY A 200 -10.82 17.73 25.11
C GLY A 200 -12.34 17.87 25.30
N ARG A 201 -13.00 16.93 25.99
CA ARG A 201 -14.44 16.92 26.27
C ARG A 201 -14.73 17.14 27.74
#